data_AF-A0A9E6SUD8-F1
#
_entry.id   AF-A0A9E6SUD8-F1
#
_cell.length_a   1.000
_cell.length_b   1.000
_cell.length_c   1.000
_cell.angle_alpha   90.00
_cell.angle_beta   90.00
_cell.angle_gamma   90.00
#
_symmetry.space_group_name_H-M   'P 1'
#
loop_
_entity.id
_entity.type
_entity.pdbx_description
1 polymer ?
#
loop_
_entity_poly.entity_id
_entity_poly.type
_entity_poly.pdbx_seq_one_letter_code
_entity_poly.pdbx_strand_id
1 'polypeptide(L)'
;MAADRYFGTYARFETRSKKDAGALLGADNLVGDRFSIVFETEDGVTRAWMKNRFGALTGRFDEHVSRQLQLLQAREWELVALLSFVAFTDRPDPGFYWGQAVIIAFDPADEEAMETFVDRVGDLLQEGIRPAVDLGKQGVETMLEHQGDWTPAERVPMPEREEGTVIMKQRRKASENFIEQGRAGNKGCLAAGWLFNTLLVAVVVAAFAFTLRSCGVL
;
A
#
# COMPACT_ATOMS: atom_id res chain seq x y z
N MET A 1 0.92 27.39 2.13
CA MET A 1 -0.48 27.00 2.49
C MET A 1 -0.55 25.48 2.55
N ALA A 2 -1.55 24.87 3.20
CA ALA A 2 -1.64 23.41 3.32
C ALA A 2 -1.62 22.69 1.95
N ALA A 3 -2.24 23.29 0.94
CA ALA A 3 -2.20 22.80 -0.44
C ALA A 3 -0.81 22.73 -1.08
N ASP A 4 0.16 23.52 -0.57
CA ASP A 4 1.53 23.51 -1.08
C ASP A 4 2.38 22.41 -0.40
N ARG A 5 1.78 21.61 0.50
CA ARG A 5 2.42 20.56 1.31
C ARG A 5 1.99 19.14 0.93
N TYR A 6 1.27 19.01 -0.18
CA TYR A 6 0.76 17.76 -0.70
C TYR A 6 0.95 17.69 -2.22
N PHE A 7 1.24 16.49 -2.71
CA PHE A 7 1.26 16.16 -4.12
C PHE A 7 0.71 14.74 -4.31
N GLY A 8 -0.26 14.57 -5.20
CA GLY A 8 -0.87 13.28 -5.50
C GLY A 8 -1.08 13.09 -7.00
N THR A 9 -0.67 11.94 -7.55
CA THR A 9 -0.88 11.62 -8.98
C THR A 9 -0.91 10.12 -9.24
N TYR A 10 -1.36 9.73 -10.43
CA TYR A 10 -1.11 8.39 -10.98
C TYR A 10 0.09 8.46 -11.92
N ALA A 11 1.10 7.64 -11.67
CA ALA A 11 2.29 7.54 -12.51
C ALA A 11 2.42 6.15 -13.12
N ARG A 12 2.79 6.09 -14.41
CA ARG A 12 3.13 4.84 -15.09
C ARG A 12 4.53 4.39 -14.65
N PHE A 13 4.67 3.10 -14.41
CA PHE A 13 5.95 2.45 -14.16
C PHE A 13 6.11 1.22 -15.07
N GLU A 14 7.36 0.82 -15.29
CA GLU A 14 7.70 -0.36 -16.09
C GLU A 14 8.69 -1.24 -15.34
N THR A 15 8.70 -2.55 -15.62
CA THR A 15 9.70 -3.44 -15.05
C THR A 15 11.00 -3.36 -15.85
N ARG A 16 12.14 -3.60 -15.20
CA ARG A 16 13.44 -3.63 -15.89
C ARG A 16 13.49 -4.67 -17.02
N SER A 17 12.84 -5.80 -16.79
CA SER A 17 12.81 -6.94 -17.71
C SER A 17 11.58 -7.81 -17.49
N LYS A 18 11.34 -8.75 -18.42
CA LYS A 18 10.33 -9.83 -18.24
C LYS A 18 10.64 -10.72 -17.03
N LYS A 19 11.92 -10.91 -16.69
CA LYS A 19 12.33 -11.75 -15.56
C LYS A 19 11.91 -11.11 -14.23
N ASP A 20 12.11 -9.80 -14.12
CA ASP A 20 11.77 -9.04 -12.91
C ASP A 20 10.26 -8.86 -12.74
N ALA A 21 9.50 -8.95 -13.84
CA ALA A 21 8.05 -8.94 -13.80
C ALA A 21 7.42 -10.13 -13.07
N GLY A 22 8.12 -11.27 -12.97
CA GLY A 22 7.66 -12.40 -12.17
C GLY A 22 7.46 -12.01 -10.70
N ALA A 23 8.37 -11.18 -10.16
CA ALA A 23 8.24 -10.66 -8.80
C ALA A 23 7.02 -9.73 -8.68
N LEU A 24 6.81 -8.83 -9.63
CA LEU A 24 5.67 -7.90 -9.66
C LEU A 24 4.31 -8.65 -9.72
N LEU A 25 4.24 -9.77 -10.43
CA LEU A 25 3.04 -10.61 -10.50
C LEU A 25 2.86 -11.53 -9.28
N GLY A 26 3.90 -11.72 -8.47
CA GLY A 26 3.86 -12.55 -7.27
C GLY A 26 2.97 -12.01 -6.15
N ALA A 27 2.82 -12.80 -5.09
CA ALA A 27 2.05 -12.45 -3.89
C ALA A 27 2.75 -11.40 -3.01
N ASP A 28 3.97 -10.98 -3.36
CA ASP A 28 4.75 -9.99 -2.62
C ASP A 28 4.49 -8.55 -3.07
N ASN A 29 3.68 -8.40 -4.14
CA ASN A 29 3.33 -7.12 -4.76
C ASN A 29 1.84 -7.14 -5.12
N LEU A 30 1.00 -6.82 -4.16
CA LEU A 30 -0.44 -6.83 -4.30
C LEU A 30 -0.96 -5.42 -4.63
N VAL A 31 -2.09 -5.35 -5.32
CA VAL A 31 -2.75 -4.06 -5.56
C VAL A 31 -3.10 -3.42 -4.21
N GLY A 32 -2.86 -2.13 -4.06
CA GLY A 32 -3.00 -1.37 -2.82
C GLY A 32 -1.82 -1.51 -1.85
N ASP A 33 -0.81 -2.36 -2.13
CA ASP A 33 0.40 -2.39 -1.30
C ASP A 33 1.19 -1.08 -1.39
N ARG A 34 1.81 -0.74 -0.25
CA ARG A 34 2.74 0.38 -0.12
C ARG A 34 4.15 0.01 -0.57
N PHE A 35 4.74 0.93 -1.33
CA PHE A 35 6.10 0.89 -1.81
C PHE A 35 6.82 2.16 -1.37
N SER A 36 8.06 1.98 -0.93
CA SER A 36 9.00 3.09 -0.79
C SER A 36 9.52 3.50 -2.16
N ILE A 37 9.85 4.79 -2.33
CA ILE A 37 10.48 5.29 -3.55
C ILE A 37 11.98 5.46 -3.28
N VAL A 38 12.81 4.79 -4.08
CA VAL A 38 14.27 4.90 -4.03
C VAL A 38 14.80 5.41 -5.36
N PHE A 39 15.99 6.02 -5.34
CA PHE A 39 16.61 6.58 -6.54
C PHE A 39 17.88 5.81 -6.87
N GLU A 40 17.95 5.28 -8.10
CA GLU A 40 19.12 4.56 -8.60
C GLU A 40 19.64 5.23 -9.86
N THR A 41 20.96 5.27 -10.01
CA THR A 41 21.58 5.81 -11.23
C THR A 41 21.84 4.68 -12.20
N GLU A 42 21.15 4.71 -13.33
CA GLU A 42 21.28 3.76 -14.43
C GLU A 42 21.78 4.51 -15.67
N ASP A 43 22.87 4.05 -16.27
CA ASP A 43 23.45 4.65 -17.49
C ASP A 43 23.68 6.17 -17.39
N GLY A 44 24.07 6.64 -16.20
CA GLY A 44 24.31 8.06 -15.91
C GLY A 44 23.05 8.89 -15.65
N VAL A 45 21.86 8.28 -15.63
CA VAL A 45 20.58 8.94 -15.34
C VAL A 45 19.99 8.38 -14.05
N THR A 46 19.69 9.26 -13.10
CA THR A 46 19.02 8.88 -11.85
C THR A 46 17.52 8.67 -12.10
N ARG A 47 17.04 7.46 -11.83
CA ARG A 47 15.66 7.00 -12.00
C ARG A 47 15.04 6.66 -10.65
N ALA A 48 13.77 6.99 -10.48
CA ALA A 48 12.99 6.59 -9.31
C ALA A 48 12.45 5.17 -9.49
N TRP A 49 12.49 4.39 -8.41
CA TRP A 49 12.08 3.01 -8.35
C TRP A 49 11.14 2.77 -7.18
N MET A 50 10.10 1.96 -7.43
CA MET A 50 9.29 1.36 -6.39
C MET A 50 10.06 0.20 -5.76
N LYS A 51 10.22 0.27 -4.44
CA LYS A 51 10.81 -0.78 -3.62
C LYS A 51 9.78 -1.31 -2.63
N ASN A 52 9.48 -2.60 -2.74
CA ASN A 52 8.49 -3.25 -1.89
C ASN A 52 9.01 -3.43 -0.46
N ARG A 53 8.13 -3.82 0.47
CA ARG A 53 8.48 -4.06 1.89
C ARG A 53 9.51 -5.16 2.10
N PHE A 54 9.74 -6.02 1.11
CA PHE A 54 10.73 -7.11 1.15
C PHE A 54 12.09 -6.68 0.54
N GLY A 55 12.20 -5.42 0.11
CA GLY A 55 13.44 -4.85 -0.42
C GLY A 55 13.66 -5.05 -1.92
N ALA A 56 12.72 -5.65 -2.64
CA ALA A 56 12.82 -5.85 -4.08
C ALA A 56 12.40 -4.59 -4.86
N LEU A 57 13.14 -4.26 -5.91
CA LEU A 57 12.79 -3.20 -6.88
C LEU A 57 11.83 -3.78 -7.91
N THR A 58 10.66 -3.15 -8.07
CA THR A 58 9.55 -3.77 -8.80
C THR A 58 9.01 -2.93 -9.95
N GLY A 59 9.25 -1.62 -9.94
CA GLY A 59 8.81 -0.72 -10.99
C GLY A 59 9.69 0.51 -11.09
N ARG A 60 10.10 0.85 -12.32
CA ARG A 60 10.87 2.05 -12.64
C ARG A 60 9.94 3.11 -13.21
N PHE A 61 10.05 4.33 -12.71
CA PHE A 61 9.35 5.48 -13.28
C PHE A 61 10.13 6.11 -14.44
N ASP A 62 9.41 6.80 -15.32
CA ASP A 62 10.02 7.57 -16.41
C ASP A 62 10.84 8.76 -15.91
N GLU A 63 11.44 9.51 -16.84
CA GLU A 63 12.37 10.60 -16.49
C GLU A 63 11.66 11.77 -15.84
N HIS A 64 10.46 12.07 -16.34
CA HIS A 64 9.69 13.22 -15.93
C HIS A 64 9.21 13.03 -14.49
N VAL A 65 8.60 11.88 -14.22
CA VAL A 65 8.18 11.47 -12.87
C VAL A 65 9.39 11.38 -11.95
N SER A 66 10.49 10.76 -12.38
CA SER A 66 11.70 10.65 -11.56
C SER A 66 12.25 12.01 -11.13
N ARG A 67 12.34 12.97 -12.06
CA ARG A 67 12.81 14.33 -11.77
C ARG A 67 11.88 15.05 -10.79
N GLN A 68 10.58 14.90 -10.97
CA GLN A 68 9.61 15.49 -10.05
C GLN A 68 9.74 14.91 -8.64
N LEU A 69 9.91 13.59 -8.51
CA LEU A 69 10.09 12.93 -7.22
C LEU A 69 11.39 13.36 -6.54
N GLN A 70 12.47 13.57 -7.30
CA GLN A 70 13.72 14.11 -6.75
C GLN A 70 13.52 15.52 -6.17
N LEU A 71 12.74 16.37 -6.84
CA LEU A 71 12.44 17.71 -6.33
C LEU A 71 11.62 17.66 -5.03
N LEU A 72 10.68 16.72 -4.92
CA LEU A 72 9.88 16.51 -3.72
C LEU A 72 10.75 15.94 -2.59
N GLN A 73 11.60 14.95 -2.87
CA GLN A 73 12.57 14.43 -1.90
C GLN A 73 13.54 15.51 -1.42
N ALA A 74 14.00 16.39 -2.31
CA ALA A 74 14.89 17.50 -1.96
C ALA A 74 14.24 18.55 -1.04
N ARG A 75 12.90 18.54 -0.94
CA ARG A 75 12.13 19.32 0.05
C ARG A 75 11.94 18.56 1.36
N GLU A 76 12.57 17.39 1.51
CA GLU A 76 12.41 16.49 2.65
C GLU A 76 10.97 16.01 2.82
N TRP A 77 10.23 15.88 1.71
CA TRP A 77 8.90 15.30 1.74
C TRP A 77 8.95 13.78 1.77
N GLU A 78 7.99 13.20 2.47
CA GLU A 78 7.76 11.77 2.46
C GLU A 78 7.18 11.35 1.11
N LEU A 79 7.70 10.26 0.55
CA LEU A 79 7.32 9.76 -0.76
C LEU A 79 6.77 8.34 -0.64
N VAL A 80 5.52 8.17 -1.06
CA VAL A 80 4.84 6.88 -1.01
C VAL A 80 4.28 6.52 -2.38
N ALA A 81 4.48 5.28 -2.79
CA ALA A 81 3.80 4.70 -3.95
C ALA A 81 2.83 3.60 -3.50
N LEU A 82 1.61 3.59 -4.04
CA LEU A 82 0.64 2.52 -3.87
C LEU A 82 0.38 1.84 -5.22
N LEU A 83 0.50 0.52 -5.28
CA LEU A 83 0.29 -0.20 -6.54
C LEU A 83 -1.19 -0.13 -6.96
N SER A 84 -1.50 0.48 -8.11
CA SER A 84 -2.88 0.58 -8.59
C SER A 84 -3.27 -0.59 -9.50
N PHE A 85 -2.42 -0.95 -10.46
CA PHE A 85 -2.65 -2.10 -11.32
C PHE A 85 -1.36 -2.54 -12.03
N VAL A 86 -1.39 -3.73 -12.61
CA VAL A 86 -0.32 -4.29 -13.45
C VAL A 86 -0.92 -4.80 -14.76
N ALA A 87 -0.24 -4.51 -15.87
CA ALA A 87 -0.59 -4.94 -17.20
C ALA A 87 0.63 -5.52 -17.93
N PHE A 88 0.35 -6.26 -18.99
CA PHE A 88 1.32 -6.75 -19.95
C PHE A 88 0.91 -6.27 -21.34
N THR A 89 1.85 -5.74 -22.11
CA THR A 89 1.64 -5.41 -23.52
C THR A 89 2.60 -6.26 -24.35
N ASP A 90 2.06 -6.94 -25.37
CA ASP A 90 2.84 -7.87 -26.20
C ASP A 90 3.75 -7.18 -27.23
N ARG A 91 3.52 -5.89 -27.50
CA ARG A 91 4.29 -5.08 -28.45
C ARG A 91 4.94 -3.85 -27.79
N PRO A 92 6.13 -3.42 -28.26
CA PRO A 92 6.99 -4.11 -29.24
C PRO A 92 7.56 -5.42 -28.67
N ASP A 93 7.97 -6.36 -29.53
CA ASP A 93 8.65 -7.58 -29.09
C ASP A 93 10.10 -7.24 -28.68
N PRO A 94 10.59 -7.65 -27.50
CA PRO A 94 9.90 -8.42 -26.48
C PRO A 94 8.87 -7.60 -25.70
N GLY A 95 7.64 -8.11 -25.61
CA GLY A 95 6.57 -7.48 -24.81
C GLY A 95 6.99 -7.20 -23.36
N PHE A 96 6.33 -6.26 -22.70
CA PHE A 96 6.80 -5.73 -21.42
C PHE A 96 5.67 -5.60 -20.40
N TYR A 97 6.06 -5.60 -19.13
CA TYR A 97 5.14 -5.40 -18.02
C TYR A 97 5.22 -3.95 -17.55
N TRP A 98 4.05 -3.38 -17.30
CA TRP A 98 3.90 -2.02 -16.83
C TRP A 98 2.72 -1.93 -15.87
N GLY A 99 2.57 -0.80 -15.22
CA GLY A 99 1.43 -0.54 -14.36
C GLY A 99 1.28 0.93 -14.08
N GLN A 100 0.30 1.26 -13.25
CA GLN A 100 0.25 2.55 -12.60
C GLN A 100 0.37 2.38 -11.10
N ALA A 101 1.08 3.32 -10.48
CA ALA A 101 1.10 3.53 -9.05
C ALA A 101 0.46 4.88 -8.75
N VAL A 102 -0.29 4.93 -7.66
CA VAL A 102 -0.59 6.21 -7.02
C VAL A 102 0.68 6.67 -6.33
N ILE A 103 1.12 7.88 -6.62
CA ILE A 103 2.18 8.55 -5.87
C ILE A 103 1.51 9.58 -4.98
N ILE A 104 1.80 9.50 -3.69
CA ILE A 104 1.44 10.50 -2.70
C ILE A 104 2.75 11.00 -2.08
N ALA A 105 2.93 12.31 -2.08
CA ALA A 105 4.05 12.97 -1.45
C ALA A 105 3.54 14.09 -0.55
N PHE A 106 4.09 14.19 0.66
CA PHE A 106 3.60 15.15 1.64
C PHE A 106 4.72 15.65 2.56
N ASP A 107 4.49 16.82 3.14
CA ASP A 107 5.33 17.40 4.16
C ASP A 107 5.21 16.61 5.48
N PRO A 108 6.32 16.19 6.11
CA PRO A 108 6.29 15.35 7.31
C PRO A 108 5.52 15.95 8.49
N ALA A 109 5.32 17.28 8.55
CA ALA A 109 4.54 17.85 9.65
C ALA A 109 3.03 17.53 9.56
N ASP A 110 2.54 16.92 8.47
CA ASP A 110 1.16 16.41 8.35
C ASP A 110 1.10 14.86 8.36
N GLU A 111 2.17 14.17 8.81
CA GLU A 111 2.35 12.70 8.70
C GLU A 111 1.16 11.88 9.22
N GLU A 112 0.64 12.17 10.41
CA GLU A 112 -0.43 11.37 11.02
C GLU A 112 -1.71 11.29 10.16
N ALA A 113 -2.15 12.45 9.63
CA ALA A 113 -3.30 12.51 8.74
C ALA A 113 -2.98 11.87 7.38
N MET A 114 -1.77 12.08 6.87
CA MET A 114 -1.34 11.56 5.57
C MET A 114 -1.21 10.04 5.57
N GLU A 115 -0.69 9.44 6.62
CA GLU A 115 -0.60 7.99 6.78
C GLU A 115 -1.99 7.35 6.78
N THR A 116 -2.94 7.94 7.52
CA THR A 116 -4.34 7.51 7.51
C THR A 116 -4.96 7.62 6.11
N PHE A 117 -4.68 8.71 5.41
CA PHE A 117 -5.15 8.91 4.04
C PHE A 117 -4.55 7.90 3.05
N VAL A 118 -3.24 7.66 3.13
CA VAL A 118 -2.50 6.69 2.30
C VAL A 118 -3.08 5.29 2.47
N ASP A 119 -3.34 4.86 3.71
CA ASP A 119 -3.94 3.56 4.01
C ASP A 119 -5.34 3.43 3.39
N ARG A 120 -6.17 4.49 3.47
CA ARG A 120 -7.50 4.50 2.84
C ARG A 120 -7.47 4.42 1.33
N VAL A 121 -6.56 5.17 0.70
CA VAL A 121 -6.35 5.08 -0.75
C VAL A 121 -5.88 3.66 -1.09
N GLY A 122 -4.98 3.09 -0.29
CA GLY A 122 -4.55 1.70 -0.39
C GLY A 122 -5.74 0.74 -0.40
N ASP A 123 -6.60 0.79 0.63
CA ASP A 123 -7.78 -0.07 0.77
C ASP A 123 -8.75 0.05 -0.42
N LEU A 124 -9.02 1.27 -0.89
CA LEU A 124 -9.84 1.47 -2.09
C LEU A 124 -9.20 0.80 -3.32
N LEU A 125 -7.89 0.93 -3.51
CA LEU A 125 -7.18 0.28 -4.61
C LEU A 125 -7.27 -1.26 -4.49
N GLN A 126 -7.21 -1.81 -3.27
CA GLN A 126 -7.38 -3.27 -3.05
C GLN A 126 -8.71 -3.77 -3.60
N GLU A 127 -9.77 -2.96 -3.54
CA GLU A 127 -11.08 -3.27 -4.10
C GLU A 127 -11.18 -3.00 -5.61
N GLY A 128 -10.16 -2.38 -6.21
CA GLY A 128 -10.13 -1.93 -7.60
C GLY A 128 -10.75 -0.56 -7.81
N ILE A 129 -11.01 0.19 -6.73
CA ILE A 129 -11.52 1.55 -6.76
C ILE A 129 -10.33 2.51 -6.85
N ARG A 130 -10.33 3.34 -7.90
CA ARG A 130 -9.26 4.31 -8.17
C ARG A 130 -9.72 5.72 -7.84
N PRO A 131 -9.51 6.24 -6.62
CA PRO A 131 -9.91 7.61 -6.27
C PRO A 131 -9.05 8.64 -7.00
N ALA A 132 -9.59 9.83 -7.23
CA ALA A 132 -8.79 10.99 -7.63
C ALA A 132 -7.86 11.39 -6.47
N VAL A 133 -6.55 11.44 -6.70
CA VAL A 133 -5.57 11.80 -5.65
C VAL A 133 -4.94 13.17 -5.88
N ASP A 134 -5.21 13.81 -7.02
CA ASP A 134 -4.94 15.23 -7.19
C ASP A 134 -6.09 16.00 -6.53
N LEU A 135 -5.91 16.35 -5.26
CA LEU A 135 -6.99 16.86 -4.40
C LEU A 135 -7.25 18.36 -4.61
N GLY A 136 -6.34 19.07 -5.26
CA GLY A 136 -6.33 20.54 -5.24
C GLY A 136 -6.28 21.12 -3.82
N LYS A 137 -6.48 22.44 -3.68
CA LYS A 137 -6.36 23.08 -2.36
C LYS A 137 -7.44 22.64 -1.38
N GLN A 138 -8.69 22.66 -1.83
CA GLN A 138 -9.84 22.36 -0.99
C GLN A 138 -9.86 20.89 -0.54
N GLY A 139 -9.48 19.95 -1.41
CA GLY A 139 -9.43 18.55 -1.04
C GLY A 139 -8.33 18.24 -0.02
N VAL A 140 -7.18 18.92 -0.10
CA VAL A 140 -6.13 18.81 0.93
C VAL A 140 -6.63 19.35 2.27
N GLU A 141 -7.28 20.51 2.29
CA GLU A 141 -7.84 21.10 3.51
C GLU A 141 -8.88 20.17 4.15
N THR A 142 -9.84 19.65 3.38
CA THR A 142 -10.82 18.69 3.88
C THR A 142 -10.15 17.41 4.39
N MET A 143 -9.19 16.86 3.66
CA MET A 143 -8.48 15.66 4.11
C MET A 143 -7.77 15.89 5.46
N LEU A 144 -7.14 17.05 5.66
CA LEU A 144 -6.48 17.40 6.92
C LEU A 144 -7.48 17.66 8.06
N GLU A 145 -8.59 18.36 7.79
CA GLU A 145 -9.67 18.60 8.76
C GLU A 145 -10.29 17.29 9.29
N HIS A 146 -10.36 16.28 8.42
CA HIS A 146 -10.85 14.94 8.74
C HIS A 146 -9.74 13.98 9.21
N GLN A 147 -8.52 14.48 9.51
CA GLN A 147 -7.39 13.67 9.97
C GLN A 147 -7.06 12.48 9.03
N GLY A 148 -7.22 12.68 7.72
CA GLY A 148 -7.01 11.64 6.72
C GLY A 148 -8.17 10.64 6.57
N ASP A 149 -9.18 10.67 7.45
CA ASP A 149 -10.42 9.87 7.38
C ASP A 149 -11.37 10.40 6.29
N TRP A 150 -10.84 10.61 5.10
CA TRP A 150 -11.61 11.13 3.98
C TRP A 150 -10.95 10.76 2.66
N THR A 151 -11.77 10.43 1.66
CA THR A 151 -11.30 10.25 0.28
C THR A 151 -12.32 10.89 -0.66
N PRO A 152 -11.89 11.50 -1.78
CA PRO A 152 -12.82 12.10 -2.72
C PRO A 152 -13.74 11.06 -3.33
N ALA A 153 -14.95 11.47 -3.70
CA ALA A 153 -15.91 10.61 -4.40
C ALA A 153 -15.54 10.38 -5.87
N GLU A 154 -14.78 11.31 -6.47
CA GLU A 154 -14.33 11.23 -7.85
C GLU A 154 -13.40 10.02 -8.07
N ARG A 155 -13.47 9.46 -9.29
CA ARG A 155 -12.77 8.25 -9.69
C ARG A 155 -11.98 8.47 -10.97
N VAL A 156 -10.77 7.93 -11.02
CA VAL A 156 -9.92 7.95 -12.20
C VAL A 156 -10.16 6.67 -13.02
N PRO A 157 -10.54 6.77 -14.30
CA PRO A 157 -10.76 5.59 -15.13
C PRO A 157 -9.46 4.84 -15.39
N MET A 158 -9.56 3.54 -15.68
CA MET A 158 -8.43 2.77 -16.22
C MET A 158 -7.86 3.45 -17.47
N PRO A 159 -6.53 3.52 -17.62
CA PRO A 159 -5.96 4.05 -18.85
C PRO A 159 -6.43 3.21 -20.03
N GLU A 160 -6.51 3.86 -21.19
CA GLU A 160 -6.89 3.19 -22.43
C GLU A 160 -5.92 2.03 -22.70
N ARG A 161 -6.50 0.90 -23.13
CA ARG A 161 -5.73 -0.30 -23.43
C ARG A 161 -5.17 -0.17 -24.83
N GLU A 162 -3.86 -0.09 -24.93
CA GLU A 162 -3.15 -0.25 -26.20
C GLU A 162 -3.44 -1.65 -26.76
N GLU A 163 -3.47 -1.80 -28.09
CA GLU A 163 -3.67 -3.10 -28.74
C GLU A 163 -2.64 -4.12 -28.23
N GLY A 164 -3.08 -5.32 -27.88
CA GLY A 164 -2.21 -6.35 -27.30
C GLY A 164 -1.95 -6.22 -25.79
N THR A 165 -2.64 -5.29 -25.10
CA THR A 165 -2.54 -5.12 -23.65
C THR A 165 -3.54 -5.97 -22.87
N VAL A 166 -3.05 -6.71 -21.87
CA VAL A 166 -3.85 -7.48 -20.91
C VAL A 166 -3.61 -6.93 -19.50
N ILE A 167 -4.70 -6.65 -18.78
CA ILE A 167 -4.63 -6.30 -17.36
C ILE A 167 -4.42 -7.57 -16.54
N MET A 168 -3.29 -7.65 -15.85
CA MET A 168 -2.87 -8.81 -15.07
C MET A 168 -3.40 -8.75 -13.64
N LYS A 169 -3.36 -7.56 -13.03
CA LYS A 169 -3.84 -7.27 -11.67
C LYS A 169 -4.53 -5.91 -11.66
N GLN A 170 -5.71 -5.83 -11.05
CA GLN A 170 -6.45 -4.55 -10.90
C GLN A 170 -7.11 -4.38 -9.53
N ARG A 171 -7.19 -5.46 -8.75
CA ARG A 171 -7.74 -5.52 -7.39
C ARG A 171 -7.16 -6.75 -6.71
N ARG A 172 -7.20 -6.81 -5.39
CA ARG A 172 -6.84 -8.03 -4.65
C ARG A 172 -7.89 -9.12 -4.85
N LYS A 173 -7.41 -10.35 -4.98
CA LYS A 173 -8.23 -11.56 -4.94
C LYS A 173 -8.43 -12.01 -3.49
N ALA A 174 -9.51 -12.74 -3.24
CA ALA A 174 -9.76 -13.33 -1.92
C ALA A 174 -8.59 -14.21 -1.41
N SER A 175 -7.93 -14.93 -2.33
CA SER A 175 -6.74 -15.73 -2.01
C SER A 175 -5.55 -14.88 -1.55
N GLU A 176 -5.38 -13.68 -2.12
CA GLU A 176 -4.29 -12.76 -1.75
C GLU A 176 -4.58 -12.12 -0.39
N ASN A 177 -5.83 -11.73 -0.13
CA ASN A 177 -6.25 -11.25 1.19
C ASN A 177 -6.02 -12.31 2.28
N PHE A 178 -6.29 -13.59 1.99
CA PHE A 178 -6.02 -14.67 2.93
C PHE A 178 -4.53 -14.85 3.22
N ILE A 179 -3.67 -14.75 2.19
CA ILE A 179 -2.21 -14.78 2.36
C ILE A 179 -1.74 -13.62 3.25
N GLU A 180 -2.24 -12.40 3.03
CA GLU A 180 -1.90 -11.25 3.86
C GLU A 180 -2.40 -11.37 5.29
N GLN A 181 -3.60 -11.91 5.52
CA GLN A 181 -4.08 -12.22 6.87
C GLN A 181 -3.15 -13.23 7.57
N GLY A 182 -2.63 -14.21 6.83
CA GLY A 182 -1.61 -15.13 7.33
C GLY A 182 -0.31 -14.43 7.72
N ARG A 183 0.15 -13.47 6.92
CA ARG A 183 1.38 -12.69 7.15
C ARG A 183 1.27 -11.66 8.26
N ALA A 184 0.12 -10.99 8.39
CA ALA A 184 -0.17 -10.03 9.44
C ALA A 184 -0.14 -10.68 10.84
N GLY A 185 -0.21 -12.02 10.88
CA GLY A 185 -0.31 -12.80 12.09
C GLY A 185 -1.70 -12.69 12.69
N ASN A 186 -2.13 -13.74 13.37
CA ASN A 186 -3.49 -13.83 13.88
C ASN A 186 -3.64 -13.05 15.22
N LYS A 187 -3.27 -11.76 15.25
CA LYS A 187 -3.19 -10.94 16.48
C LYS A 187 -4.52 -10.98 17.27
N GLY A 188 -5.65 -10.92 16.58
CA GLY A 188 -6.98 -11.02 17.19
C GLY A 188 -7.32 -12.41 17.74
N CYS A 189 -6.98 -13.48 17.00
CA CYS A 189 -7.19 -14.86 17.47
C CYS A 189 -6.27 -15.21 18.64
N LEU A 190 -5.04 -14.68 18.65
CA LEU A 190 -4.08 -14.86 19.73
C LEU A 190 -4.55 -14.16 21.02
N ALA A 191 -5.09 -12.94 20.90
CA ALA A 191 -5.66 -12.20 22.02
C ALA A 191 -6.92 -12.89 22.59
N ALA A 192 -7.83 -13.33 21.72
CA ALA A 192 -9.02 -14.08 22.12
C ALA A 192 -8.67 -15.43 22.77
N GLY A 193 -7.69 -16.15 22.23
CA GLY A 193 -7.17 -17.39 22.80
C GLY A 193 -6.51 -17.17 24.17
N TRP A 194 -5.76 -16.08 24.34
CA TRP A 194 -5.21 -15.69 25.64
C TRP A 194 -6.30 -15.38 26.66
N LEU A 195 -7.30 -14.57 26.29
CA LEU A 195 -8.45 -14.25 27.14
C LEU A 195 -9.22 -15.51 27.57
N PHE A 196 -9.51 -16.40 26.63
CA PHE A 196 -10.18 -17.66 26.93
C PHE A 196 -9.38 -18.54 27.88
N ASN A 197 -8.08 -18.73 27.62
CA ASN A 197 -7.21 -19.56 28.45
C ASN A 197 -7.04 -18.98 29.87
N THR A 198 -6.87 -17.67 30.00
CA THR A 198 -6.77 -17.00 31.31
C THR A 198 -8.06 -17.14 32.13
N LEU A 199 -9.22 -16.98 31.48
CA LEU A 199 -10.52 -17.16 32.12
C LEU A 199 -10.73 -18.61 32.56
N LEU A 200 -10.36 -19.58 31.72
CA LEU A 200 -10.46 -21.00 32.04
C LEU A 200 -9.57 -21.39 33.23
N VAL A 201 -8.32 -20.90 33.27
CA VAL A 201 -7.42 -21.13 34.42
C VAL A 201 -7.99 -20.51 35.69
N ALA A 202 -8.52 -19.28 35.63
CA ALA A 202 -9.13 -18.63 36.79
C ALA A 202 -10.31 -19.43 37.35
N VAL A 203 -11.17 -19.98 36.47
CA VAL A 203 -12.29 -20.84 36.87
C VAL A 203 -11.81 -22.13 37.53
N VAL A 204 -10.80 -22.79 36.97
CA VAL A 204 -10.24 -24.03 37.55
C VAL A 204 -9.62 -23.76 38.92
N VAL A 205 -8.86 -22.68 39.08
CA VAL A 205 -8.25 -22.30 40.37
C VAL A 205 -9.34 -21.96 41.39
N ALA A 206 -10.37 -21.21 41.01
CA ALA A 206 -11.48 -20.87 41.90
C ALA A 206 -12.26 -22.12 42.34
N ALA A 207 -12.54 -23.04 41.42
CA ALA A 207 -13.20 -24.30 41.73
C ALA A 207 -12.34 -25.16 42.68
N PHE A 208 -11.03 -25.24 42.45
CA PHE A 208 -10.11 -25.98 43.30
C PHE A 208 -10.01 -25.37 44.71
N ALA A 209 -9.89 -24.04 44.81
CA ALA A 209 -9.87 -23.32 46.08
C ALA A 209 -11.20 -23.47 46.85
N PHE A 210 -12.34 -23.43 46.16
CA PHE A 210 -13.65 -23.68 46.75
C PHE A 210 -13.75 -25.11 47.29
N THR A 211 -13.27 -26.09 46.53
CA THR A 211 -13.25 -27.50 46.94
C THR A 211 -12.38 -27.70 48.19
N LEU A 212 -11.16 -27.15 48.20
CA LEU A 212 -10.26 -27.22 49.36
C LEU A 212 -10.85 -26.58 50.62
N ARG A 213 -11.51 -25.42 50.49
CA ARG A 213 -12.26 -24.79 51.58
C ARG A 213 -13.41 -25.66 52.07
N SER A 214 -14.17 -26.27 51.17
CA SER A 214 -15.28 -27.15 51.53
C SER A 214 -14.84 -28.45 52.22
N CYS A 215 -13.61 -28.90 51.94
CA CYS A 215 -12.98 -30.04 52.60
C CYS A 215 -12.23 -29.69 53.90
N GLY A 216 -12.22 -28.41 54.31
CA GLY A 216 -11.57 -27.95 55.54
C GLY A 216 -10.03 -27.99 55.50
N VAL A 217 -9.44 -28.07 54.31
CA VAL A 217 -7.99 -28.07 54.09
C VAL A 217 -7.42 -26.64 54.02
N LEU A 218 -8.29 -25.65 53.76
CA LEU A 218 -8.00 -24.23 53.58
C LEU A 218 -9.00 -23.35 54.34
#